data_AF-A0A3L7XL58-F1
#
_entry.id   AF-A0A3L7XL58-F1
#
_cell.length_a   1.000
_cell.length_b   1.000
_cell.length_c   1.000
_cell.angle_alpha   90.00
_cell.angle_beta   90.00
_cell.angle_gamma   90.00
#
_symmetry.space_group_name_H-M   'P 1'
#
loop_
_entity.id
_entity.type
_entity.pdbx_description
1 polymer ?
#
loop_
_entity_poly.entity_id
_entity_poly.type
_entity_poly.pdbx_seq_one_letter_code
_entity_poly.pdbx_strand_id
1 'polypeptide(L)'
;MTNDDARIVALAITYHLGRPGSETDATTFRRHDRGLQSVGAALHPQLDAAQVSLDVTPYQIHRLDEALLGITNELKQYELSHRRSAVPGLEAAIAALFPALAPGQSEDDATALDLVTQVVLLRRRLANTVREAAATLEAEGAAAEEAARARRPWWRFWG
;
A
#
# COMPACT_ATOMS: atom_id res chain seq x y z
N MET A 1 11.24 -11.00 0.36
CA MET A 1 10.38 -11.13 -0.85
C MET A 1 11.25 -11.17 -2.11
N THR A 2 10.72 -11.64 -3.24
CA THR A 2 11.43 -11.60 -4.54
C THR A 2 11.54 -10.17 -5.07
N ASN A 3 12.36 -9.98 -6.10
CA ASN A 3 12.49 -8.70 -6.80
C ASN A 3 11.16 -8.24 -7.44
N ASP A 4 10.45 -9.15 -8.11
CA ASP A 4 9.16 -8.86 -8.74
C ASP A 4 8.10 -8.44 -7.70
N ASP A 5 8.07 -9.12 -6.56
CA ASP A 5 7.19 -8.75 -5.44
C ASP A 5 7.53 -7.35 -4.91
N ALA A 6 8.82 -7.03 -4.81
CA ALA A 6 9.28 -5.71 -4.37
C ALA A 6 8.87 -4.60 -5.35
N ARG A 7 8.93 -4.84 -6.67
CA ARG A 7 8.45 -3.89 -7.69
C ARG A 7 6.95 -3.66 -7.59
N ILE A 8 6.17 -4.72 -7.35
CA ILE A 8 4.72 -4.60 -7.13
C ILE A 8 4.44 -3.76 -5.88
N VAL A 9 5.16 -4.01 -4.78
CA VAL A 9 5.05 -3.22 -3.54
C VAL A 9 5.40 -1.76 -3.80
N ALA A 10 6.50 -1.48 -4.51
CA ALA A 10 6.89 -0.11 -4.84
C ALA A 10 5.84 0.62 -5.69
N LEU A 11 5.21 -0.08 -6.64
CA LEU A 11 4.11 0.45 -7.43
C LEU A 11 2.88 0.76 -6.56
N ALA A 12 2.50 -0.16 -5.68
CA ALA A 12 1.38 0.03 -4.76
C ALA A 12 1.61 1.22 -3.82
N ILE A 13 2.83 1.39 -3.30
CA ILE A 13 3.21 2.54 -2.48
C ILE A 13 3.11 3.83 -3.30
N THR A 14 3.60 3.83 -4.54
CA THR A 14 3.51 5.01 -5.42
C THR A 14 2.06 5.40 -5.68
N TYR A 15 1.21 4.43 -5.99
CA TYR A 15 -0.23 4.62 -6.12
C TYR A 15 -0.84 5.21 -4.84
N HIS A 16 -0.50 4.66 -3.68
CA HIS A 16 -1.01 5.12 -2.40
C HIS A 16 -0.65 6.59 -2.15
N LEU A 17 0.63 6.93 -2.32
CA LEU A 17 1.14 8.28 -2.06
C LEU A 17 0.65 9.31 -3.09
N GLY A 18 0.33 8.88 -4.31
CA GLY A 18 -0.26 9.75 -5.33
C GLY A 18 -1.71 10.15 -5.04
N ARG A 19 -2.44 9.40 -4.19
CA ARG A 19 -3.85 9.72 -3.88
C ARG A 19 -3.98 10.88 -2.89
N PRO A 20 -4.88 11.85 -3.15
CA PRO A 20 -5.14 12.93 -2.21
C PRO A 20 -5.56 12.41 -0.83
N GLY A 21 -4.92 12.94 0.21
CA GLY A 21 -5.24 12.63 1.60
C GLY A 21 -4.83 11.23 2.07
N SER A 22 -4.09 10.45 1.27
CA SER A 22 -3.74 9.07 1.63
C SER A 22 -3.04 9.00 2.99
N GLU A 23 -2.04 9.84 3.25
CA GLU A 23 -1.35 9.86 4.55
C GLU A 23 -1.87 10.95 5.50
N THR A 24 -3.09 11.46 5.34
CA THR A 24 -3.64 12.49 6.24
C THR A 24 -4.61 11.87 7.24
N ASP A 25 -4.36 12.10 8.53
CA ASP A 25 -5.28 11.74 9.60
C ASP A 25 -6.56 12.60 9.48
N ALA A 26 -7.72 11.97 9.36
CA ALA A 26 -8.99 12.66 9.16
C ALA A 26 -9.46 13.47 10.38
N THR A 27 -8.97 13.15 11.59
CA THR A 27 -9.35 13.81 12.84
C THR A 27 -8.43 14.98 13.18
N THR A 28 -7.13 14.83 12.89
CA THR A 28 -6.12 15.84 13.24
C THR A 28 -5.64 16.66 12.04
N PHE A 29 -5.99 16.26 10.81
CA PHE A 29 -5.48 16.80 9.54
C PHE A 29 -3.95 16.82 9.45
N ARG A 30 -3.27 16.01 10.26
CA ARG A 30 -1.81 15.88 10.25
C ARG A 30 -1.40 14.70 9.40
N ARG A 31 -0.20 14.78 8.83
CA ARG A 31 0.38 13.66 8.10
C ARG A 31 0.70 12.52 9.07
N HIS A 32 0.38 11.29 8.70
CA HIS A 32 0.74 10.10 9.47
C HIS A 32 2.23 9.79 9.29
N ASP A 33 3.02 10.02 10.33
CA ASP A 33 4.45 9.66 10.36
C ASP A 33 4.69 8.14 10.26
N ARG A 34 3.63 7.33 10.39
CA ARG A 34 3.65 5.86 10.29
C ARG A 34 3.14 5.33 8.95
N GLY A 35 2.99 6.19 7.94
CA GLY A 35 2.49 5.84 6.61
C GLY A 35 3.45 4.96 5.79
N LEU A 36 3.18 4.86 4.49
CA LEU A 36 3.97 4.06 3.56
C LEU A 36 5.18 4.81 3.00
N GLN A 37 5.29 6.11 3.22
CA GLN A 37 6.43 6.90 2.74
C GLN A 37 7.78 6.34 3.21
N SER A 38 7.91 5.98 4.49
CA SER A 38 9.15 5.43 5.04
C SER A 38 9.46 4.03 4.49
N VAL A 39 8.43 3.21 4.25
CA VAL A 39 8.56 1.90 3.60
C VAL A 39 9.08 2.07 2.18
N GLY A 40 8.53 3.02 1.42
CA GLY A 40 8.98 3.34 0.07
C GLY A 40 10.44 3.78 0.03
N ALA A 41 10.86 4.64 0.97
CA ALA A 41 12.24 5.10 1.08
C ALA A 41 13.22 3.95 1.41
N ALA A 42 12.81 2.99 2.25
CA ALA A 42 13.62 1.81 2.59
C ALA A 42 13.66 0.77 1.46
N LEU A 43 12.59 0.68 0.66
CA LEU A 43 12.44 -0.28 -0.43
C LEU A 43 13.23 0.12 -1.68
N HIS A 44 13.18 1.40 -2.06
CA HIS A 44 13.72 1.85 -3.35
C HIS A 44 15.19 1.45 -3.60
N PRO A 45 16.11 1.58 -2.62
CA PRO A 45 17.51 1.17 -2.80
C PRO A 45 17.72 -0.35 -2.98
N GLN A 46 16.70 -1.16 -2.65
CA GLN A 46 16.77 -2.62 -2.70
C GLN A 46 16.12 -3.20 -3.97
N LEU A 47 15.59 -2.36 -4.87
CA LEU A 47 14.83 -2.81 -6.04
C LEU A 47 15.64 -3.61 -7.08
N ASP A 48 16.97 -3.62 -6.98
CA ASP A 48 17.85 -4.46 -7.81
C ASP A 48 18.46 -5.64 -7.04
N ALA A 49 18.13 -5.80 -5.76
CA ALA A 49 18.59 -6.91 -4.95
C ALA A 49 17.84 -8.21 -5.31
N ALA A 50 18.54 -9.35 -5.21
CA ALA A 50 17.94 -10.66 -5.43
C ALA A 50 16.87 -11.01 -4.38
N GLN A 51 17.04 -10.51 -3.16
CA GLN A 51 16.05 -10.61 -2.08
C GLN A 51 15.91 -9.26 -1.38
N VAL A 52 14.67 -8.92 -1.07
CA VAL A 52 14.32 -7.68 -0.36
C VAL A 52 13.77 -8.02 1.02
N SER A 53 14.28 -7.32 2.03
CA SER A 53 13.79 -7.39 3.42
C SER A 53 13.40 -5.99 3.89
N LEU A 54 12.21 -5.89 4.47
CA LEU A 54 11.69 -4.64 5.01
C LEU A 54 11.19 -4.91 6.43
N ASP A 55 11.55 -4.03 7.34
CA ASP A 55 10.92 -3.97 8.65
C ASP A 55 9.66 -3.10 8.52
N VAL A 56 8.50 -3.71 8.75
CA VAL A 56 7.19 -3.09 8.55
C VAL A 56 6.31 -3.31 9.77
N THR A 57 5.68 -2.24 10.23
CA THR A 57 4.73 -2.30 11.34
C THR A 57 3.40 -2.94 10.92
N PRO A 58 2.59 -3.46 11.86
CA PRO A 58 1.23 -3.95 11.58
C PRO A 58 0.37 -2.92 10.84
N TYR A 59 0.47 -1.64 11.23
CA TYR A 59 -0.22 -0.55 10.54
C TYR A 59 0.22 -0.43 9.08
N GLN A 60 1.52 -0.45 8.80
CA GLN A 60 2.04 -0.36 7.42
C GLN A 60 1.66 -1.59 6.59
N ILE A 61 1.61 -2.79 7.17
CA ILE A 61 1.12 -3.99 6.49
C ILE A 61 -0.35 -3.81 6.08
N HIS A 62 -1.19 -3.32 6.98
CA HIS A 62 -2.60 -3.06 6.68
C HIS A 62 -2.75 -2.02 5.55
N ARG A 63 -2.02 -0.91 5.63
CA ARG A 63 -2.00 0.14 4.59
C ARG A 63 -1.48 -0.36 3.25
N LEU A 64 -0.50 -1.26 3.27
CA LEU A 64 0.01 -1.89 2.05
C LEU A 64 -1.03 -2.81 1.42
N ASP A 65 -1.83 -3.55 2.19
CA ASP A 65 -2.92 -4.35 1.62
C ASP A 65 -3.98 -3.48 0.95
N GLU A 66 -4.37 -2.36 1.57
CA GLU A 66 -5.28 -1.38 0.96
C GLU A 66 -4.69 -0.80 -0.34
N ALA A 67 -3.39 -0.51 -0.35
CA ALA A 67 -2.69 -0.01 -1.52
C ALA A 67 -2.66 -1.06 -2.65
N LEU A 68 -2.37 -2.33 -2.33
CA LEU A 68 -2.36 -3.44 -3.28
C LEU A 68 -3.77 -3.72 -3.86
N LEU A 69 -4.82 -3.57 -3.04
CA LEU A 69 -6.19 -3.63 -3.54
C LEU A 69 -6.50 -2.44 -4.47
N GLY A 70 -6.12 -1.22 -4.08
CA GLY A 70 -6.40 -0.02 -4.86
C GLY A 70 -5.68 -0.02 -6.22
N ILE A 71 -4.40 -0.41 -6.25
CA ILE A 71 -3.64 -0.50 -7.50
C ILE A 71 -4.20 -1.56 -8.45
N THR A 72 -4.85 -2.61 -7.93
CA THR A 72 -5.56 -3.59 -8.78
C THR A 72 -6.67 -2.94 -9.60
N ASN A 73 -7.45 -2.03 -8.99
CA ASN A 73 -8.51 -1.32 -9.69
C ASN A 73 -7.96 -0.27 -10.64
N GLU A 74 -6.93 0.45 -10.20
CA GLU A 74 -6.27 1.46 -11.02
C GLU A 74 -5.61 0.85 -12.26
N LEU A 75 -4.95 -0.31 -12.15
CA LEU A 75 -4.34 -0.98 -13.31
C LEU A 75 -5.37 -1.43 -14.34
N LYS A 76 -6.56 -1.87 -13.90
CA LYS A 76 -7.67 -2.17 -14.82
C LYS A 76 -8.15 -0.92 -15.54
N GLN A 77 -8.28 0.20 -14.82
CA GLN A 77 -8.66 1.49 -15.40
C GLN A 77 -7.59 2.04 -16.34
N TYR A 78 -6.32 1.88 -15.99
CA TYR A 78 -5.17 2.25 -16.81
C TYR A 78 -5.19 1.54 -18.16
N GLU A 79 -5.45 0.23 -18.16
CA GLU A 79 -5.59 -0.55 -19.40
C GLU A 79 -6.76 -0.02 -20.27
N LEU A 80 -7.93 0.18 -19.67
CA LEU A 80 -9.12 0.69 -20.36
C LEU A 80 -8.96 2.14 -20.85
N SER A 81 -8.10 2.93 -20.21
CA SER A 81 -7.88 4.36 -20.51
C SER A 81 -6.74 4.60 -21.50
N HIS A 82 -6.33 3.57 -22.24
CA HIS A 82 -5.19 3.59 -23.16
C HIS A 82 -3.89 3.98 -22.46
N ARG A 83 -3.59 3.30 -21.35
CA ARG A 83 -2.36 3.51 -20.55
C ARG A 83 -2.24 4.92 -19.99
N ARG A 84 -3.36 5.46 -19.50
CA ARG A 84 -3.41 6.74 -18.76
C ARG A 84 -3.99 6.56 -17.37
N SER A 85 -3.44 7.27 -16.39
CA SER A 85 -3.87 7.24 -15.00
C SER A 85 -4.18 8.63 -14.48
N ALA A 86 -5.20 8.72 -13.63
CA ALA A 86 -5.49 9.95 -12.89
C ALA A 86 -4.61 10.10 -11.64
N VAL A 87 -3.85 9.07 -11.27
CA VAL A 87 -2.97 9.07 -10.10
C VAL A 87 -1.62 9.68 -10.46
N PRO A 88 -1.23 10.80 -9.83
CA PRO A 88 0.04 11.46 -10.09
C PRO A 88 1.24 10.52 -9.98
N GLY A 89 2.10 10.55 -11.00
CA GLY A 89 3.34 9.76 -11.03
C GLY A 89 3.18 8.28 -11.33
N LEU A 90 1.95 7.75 -11.44
CA LEU A 90 1.75 6.32 -11.64
C LEU A 90 2.26 5.84 -12.99
N GLU A 91 1.98 6.57 -14.07
CA GLU A 91 2.43 6.21 -15.43
C GLU A 91 3.95 6.10 -15.51
N ALA A 92 4.65 7.08 -14.93
CA ALA A 92 6.11 7.09 -14.85
C ALA A 92 6.65 5.92 -14.00
N ALA A 93 5.98 5.59 -12.90
CA ALA A 93 6.36 4.47 -12.06
C ALA A 93 6.15 3.11 -12.76
N ILE A 94 5.05 2.94 -13.51
CA ILE A 94 4.81 1.75 -14.32
C ILE A 94 5.92 1.61 -15.37
N ALA A 95 6.24 2.68 -16.11
CA ALA A 95 7.28 2.65 -17.13
C ALA A 95 8.68 2.31 -16.54
N ALA A 96 8.98 2.80 -15.34
CA ALA A 96 10.26 2.54 -14.68
C ALA A 96 10.36 1.12 -14.09
N LEU A 97 9.31 0.66 -13.39
CA LEU A 97 9.30 -0.62 -12.68
C LEU A 97 8.96 -1.82 -13.57
N PHE A 98 8.15 -1.58 -14.60
CA PHE A 98 7.67 -2.60 -15.54
C PHE A 98 7.83 -2.12 -16.99
N PRO A 99 9.08 -2.03 -17.51
CA PRO A 99 9.34 -1.49 -18.85
C PRO A 99 8.63 -2.21 -19.99
N ALA A 100 8.30 -3.50 -19.82
CA ALA A 100 7.51 -4.28 -20.78
C ALA A 100 6.10 -3.70 -21.01
N LEU A 101 5.57 -2.93 -20.05
CA LEU A 101 4.26 -2.27 -20.16
C LEU A 101 4.36 -0.87 -20.81
N ALA A 102 5.56 -0.43 -21.20
CA ALA A 102 5.75 0.88 -21.82
C ALA A 102 5.19 0.91 -23.26
N PRO A 103 4.71 2.07 -23.75
CA PRO A 103 4.26 2.22 -25.13
C PRO A 103 5.36 1.89 -26.15
N GLY A 104 5.03 1.21 -27.25
CA GLY A 104 5.97 0.86 -28.32
C GLY A 104 6.58 -0.55 -28.24
N GLN A 105 6.19 -1.34 -27.23
CA GLN A 105 6.39 -2.79 -27.19
C GLN A 105 5.25 -3.48 -27.98
N SER A 106 5.49 -4.66 -28.55
CA SER A 106 4.60 -5.40 -29.46
C SER A 106 3.25 -5.75 -28.82
N GLU A 107 2.18 -5.94 -29.62
CA GLU A 107 0.85 -6.33 -29.10
C GLU A 107 0.81 -7.72 -28.43
N ASP A 108 1.81 -8.58 -28.67
CA ASP A 108 1.99 -9.86 -27.95
C ASP A 108 2.70 -9.72 -26.59
N ASP A 109 3.07 -8.49 -26.18
CA ASP A 109 3.79 -8.24 -24.93
C ASP A 109 2.84 -8.07 -23.72
N ALA A 110 3.41 -8.22 -22.52
CA ALA A 110 2.71 -8.19 -21.24
C ALA A 110 1.74 -6.98 -21.11
N THR A 111 0.60 -7.23 -20.47
CA THR A 111 -0.47 -6.24 -20.27
C THR A 111 -0.55 -5.78 -18.82
N ALA A 112 -1.23 -4.66 -18.54
CA ALA A 112 -1.50 -4.28 -17.15
C ALA A 112 -2.40 -5.31 -16.43
N LEU A 113 -3.17 -6.12 -17.16
CA LEU A 113 -3.97 -7.22 -16.61
C LEU A 113 -3.11 -8.40 -16.13
N ASP A 114 -1.97 -8.65 -16.76
CA ASP A 114 -0.99 -9.62 -16.25
C ASP A 114 -0.42 -9.14 -14.93
N LEU A 115 -0.10 -7.84 -14.82
CA LEU A 115 0.35 -7.24 -13.58
C LEU A 115 -0.74 -7.33 -12.49
N VAL A 116 -2.02 -7.08 -12.81
CA VAL A 116 -3.15 -7.30 -11.89
C VAL A 116 -3.13 -8.72 -11.32
N THR A 117 -2.91 -9.73 -12.17
CA THR A 117 -2.83 -11.12 -11.74
C THR A 117 -1.69 -11.33 -10.75
N GLN A 118 -0.52 -10.75 -11.02
CA GLN A 118 0.63 -10.81 -10.09
C GLN A 118 0.33 -10.12 -8.75
N VAL A 119 -0.35 -8.96 -8.75
CA VAL A 119 -0.78 -8.28 -7.52
C VAL A 119 -1.71 -9.17 -6.69
N VAL A 120 -2.69 -9.81 -7.32
CA VAL A 120 -3.62 -10.73 -6.64
C VAL A 120 -2.88 -11.92 -6.03
N LEU A 121 -1.93 -12.50 -6.75
CA LEU A 121 -1.11 -13.61 -6.24
C LEU A 121 -0.24 -13.18 -5.06
N LEU A 122 0.37 -11.99 -5.13
CA LEU A 122 1.14 -11.42 -4.02
C LEU A 122 0.25 -11.23 -2.78
N ARG A 123 -0.92 -10.60 -2.94
CA ARG A 123 -1.88 -10.42 -1.82
C ARG A 123 -2.28 -11.75 -1.20
N ARG A 124 -2.52 -12.78 -2.02
CA ARG A 124 -2.82 -14.13 -1.52
C ARG A 124 -1.67 -14.70 -0.70
N ARG A 125 -0.41 -14.49 -1.10
CA ARG A 125 0.76 -14.90 -0.30
C ARG A 125 0.86 -14.12 1.01
N LEU A 126 0.52 -12.84 1.01
CA LEU A 126 0.56 -11.97 2.20
C LEU A 126 -0.66 -12.13 3.14
N ALA A 127 -1.68 -12.91 2.76
CA ALA A 127 -2.95 -12.97 3.47
C ALA A 127 -2.82 -13.34 4.96
N ASN A 128 -1.87 -14.20 5.33
CA ASN A 128 -1.64 -14.54 6.75
C ASN A 128 -1.06 -13.35 7.51
N THR A 129 -0.01 -12.73 6.98
CA THR A 129 0.63 -11.55 7.57
C THR A 129 -0.35 -10.38 7.71
N VAL A 130 -1.23 -10.18 6.72
CA VAL A 130 -2.28 -9.15 6.78
C VAL A 130 -3.30 -9.45 7.90
N ARG A 131 -3.73 -10.71 8.04
CA ARG A 131 -4.65 -11.11 9.12
C ARG A 131 -4.02 -10.93 10.51
N GLU A 132 -2.75 -11.30 10.68
CA GLU A 132 -2.02 -11.11 11.93
C GLU A 132 -1.85 -9.63 12.27
N ALA A 133 -1.54 -8.81 11.27
CA ALA A 133 -1.44 -7.36 11.44
C ALA A 133 -2.80 -6.74 11.84
N ALA A 134 -3.89 -7.16 11.20
CA ALA A 134 -5.24 -6.69 11.54
C ALA A 134 -5.63 -7.05 12.98
N ALA A 135 -5.40 -8.31 13.39
CA ALA A 135 -5.66 -8.75 14.76
C ALA A 135 -4.84 -7.95 15.79
N THR A 136 -3.59 -7.62 15.46
CA THR A 136 -2.73 -6.78 16.31
C THR A 136 -3.31 -5.38 16.48
N LEU A 137 -3.73 -4.74 15.38
CA LEU A 137 -4.33 -3.40 15.41
C LEU A 137 -5.65 -3.37 16.18
N GLU A 138 -6.48 -4.40 16.04
CA GLU A 138 -7.73 -4.55 16.80
C GLU A 138 -7.44 -4.67 18.31
N ALA A 139 -6.45 -5.48 18.70
CA ALA A 139 -6.05 -5.63 20.09
C ALA A 139 -5.49 -4.32 20.69
N GLU A 140 -4.64 -3.61 19.93
CA GLU A 140 -4.11 -2.29 20.32
C GLU A 140 -5.23 -1.26 20.48
N GLY A 141 -6.19 -1.24 19.57
CA GLY A 141 -7.37 -0.37 19.63
C GLY A 141 -8.23 -0.65 20.86
N ALA A 142 -8.54 -1.92 21.13
CA ALA A 142 -9.31 -2.33 22.31
C ALA A 142 -8.61 -1.94 23.62
N ALA A 143 -7.30 -2.17 23.72
CA ALA A 143 -6.52 -1.78 24.89
C ALA A 143 -6.48 -0.26 25.10
N ALA A 144 -6.36 0.51 24.01
CA ALA A 144 -6.40 1.98 24.07
C ALA A 144 -7.76 2.51 24.52
N GLU A 145 -8.86 1.91 24.04
CA GLU A 145 -10.21 2.25 24.48
C GLU A 145 -10.43 1.93 25.96
N GLU A 146 -9.99 0.75 26.42
CA GLU A 146 -10.12 0.35 27.82
C GLU A 146 -9.35 1.30 28.74
N ALA A 147 -8.11 1.64 28.37
CA ALA A 147 -7.31 2.63 29.10
C ALA A 147 -7.96 4.02 29.09
N ALA A 148 -8.58 4.43 27.98
CA ALA A 148 -9.32 5.69 27.91
C ALA A 148 -10.57 5.68 28.79
N ARG A 149 -11.31 4.56 28.87
CA ARG A 149 -12.46 4.40 29.78
C ARG A 149 -12.03 4.43 31.24
N ALA A 150 -10.95 3.73 31.60
CA ALA A 150 -10.40 3.73 32.96
C ALA A 150 -9.92 5.13 33.42
N ARG A 151 -9.48 5.98 32.47
CA ARG A 151 -9.04 7.36 32.73
C ARG A 151 -10.18 8.38 32.84
N ARG A 152 -11.44 8.01 32.53
CA ARG A 152 -12.57 8.94 32.61
C ARG A 152 -12.99 9.14 34.07
N PRO A 153 -12.88 10.36 34.62
CA PRO A 153 -13.21 10.58 36.03
C PRO A 153 -14.71 10.48 36.29
N TRP A 154 -15.05 9.72 37.34
CA TRP A 154 -16.41 9.38 37.77
C TRP A 154 -17.30 10.58 38.16
N TRP A 155 -16.71 11.75 38.46
CA TRP A 155 -17.44 12.96 38.85
C TRP A 155 -18.08 13.74 37.69
N ARG A 156 -17.82 13.40 36.42
CA ARG A 156 -18.47 14.05 35.26
C ARG A 156 -19.93 13.61 35.02
N PHE A 157 -20.45 12.68 35.83
CA PHE A 157 -21.83 12.19 35.74
C PHE A 157 -22.82 12.85 36.73
N TRP A 158 -22.37 13.77 37.59
CA TRP A 158 -23.20 14.41 38.63
C TRP A 158 -23.18 15.95 38.56
N GLY A 159 -23.24 16.53 37.36
CA GLY A 159 -23.27 17.98 37.14
C GLY A 159 -24.31 18.38 36.12
#